data_AF-A0A2V8SGL5-F1
#
_entry.id   AF-A0A2V8SGL5-F1
#
_cell.length_a   1.000
_cell.length_b   1.000
_cell.length_c   1.000
_cell.angle_alpha   90.00
_cell.angle_beta   90.00
_cell.angle_gamma   90.00
#
_symmetry.space_group_name_H-M   'P 1'
#
loop_
_entity.id
_entity.type
_entity.pdbx_description
1 polymer ?
#
loop_
_entity_poly.entity_id
_entity_poly.type
_entity_poly.pdbx_seq_one_letter_code
_entity_poly.pdbx_strand_id
1 'polypeptide(L)'
;MNRVLKVFIVCLLLAASQKSAYAWHDTGHMIVAQIAYLRLTPAAKAKVDSLFVTPQGKRPLVYLCAGYYTPETCEKTYDPVTIAVWMDDFRGDSLNDPYAPWHYVDIPFYDGVPERADAGPEPENALARINWAVNSLRRGTTGKDKTDAELTGFLFHLVGDVHQPLHASTRVTAAHPEGDAGGNLFRIQMPPDAHITNLHAFWDAAGGAFGFASPKRPLDQAGKERILALAQDLMKEYTADSMPEWKDLDPHTWVMESSRLAREVAYANIKEGEAPSKVYTDEAQKLSRKRLALAGYRLAGLLNMLFVGETAKH
;
A
#
# COMPACT_ATOMS: atom_id res chain seq x y z
N MET A 1 26.47 24.33 -35.67
CA MET A 1 25.94 24.65 -34.32
C MET A 1 24.41 24.53 -34.33
N ASN A 2 23.87 23.51 -35.00
CA ASN A 2 23.56 22.14 -34.55
C ASN A 2 22.15 22.04 -33.95
N ARG A 3 21.16 21.86 -34.84
CA ARG A 3 19.79 21.38 -34.54
C ARG A 3 19.78 20.12 -33.65
N VAL A 4 20.88 19.34 -33.68
CA VAL A 4 21.12 18.19 -32.82
C VAL A 4 21.13 18.56 -31.32
N LEU A 5 21.60 19.76 -30.96
CA LEU A 5 21.65 20.20 -29.55
C LEU A 5 20.26 20.55 -28.99
N LYS A 6 19.31 20.97 -29.85
CA LYS A 6 17.93 21.26 -29.43
C LYS A 6 17.09 19.99 -29.25
N VAL A 7 17.38 18.92 -30.00
CA VAL A 7 16.69 17.62 -29.84
C VAL A 7 17.11 16.93 -28.54
N PHE A 8 18.39 17.06 -28.14
CA PHE A 8 18.86 16.51 -26.86
C PHE A 8 18.27 17.23 -25.64
N ILE A 9 18.01 18.54 -25.71
CA ILE A 9 17.43 19.30 -24.59
C ILE A 9 15.92 19.00 -24.42
N VAL A 10 15.22 18.64 -25.50
CA VAL A 10 13.80 18.24 -25.42
C VAL A 10 13.66 16.80 -24.90
N CYS A 11 14.59 15.89 -25.22
CA CYS A 11 14.57 14.53 -24.64
C CYS A 11 15.01 14.49 -23.16
N LEU A 12 15.81 15.44 -22.69
CA LEU A 12 16.20 15.55 -21.28
C LEU A 12 15.10 16.13 -20.37
N LEU A 13 14.07 16.76 -20.93
CA LEU A 13 12.92 17.29 -20.18
C LEU A 13 11.74 16.30 -20.05
N LEU A 14 11.82 15.13 -20.70
CA LEU A 14 10.85 14.04 -20.55
C LEU A 14 11.30 12.93 -19.58
N ALA A 15 12.51 13.03 -19.04
CA ALA A 15 12.90 12.29 -17.83
C ALA A 15 12.30 12.98 -16.60
N ALA A 16 10.97 13.10 -16.57
CA ALA A 16 10.28 13.39 -15.32
C ALA A 16 10.65 12.27 -14.35
N SER A 17 11.28 12.63 -13.24
CA SER A 17 11.46 11.74 -12.09
C SER A 17 10.13 11.05 -11.83
N GLN A 18 10.04 9.76 -12.13
CA GLN A 18 8.96 8.92 -11.64
C GLN A 18 9.18 8.85 -10.13
N LYS A 19 8.60 9.82 -9.41
CA LYS A 19 8.47 9.73 -7.97
C LYS A 19 7.49 8.58 -7.75
N SER A 20 8.10 7.45 -7.41
CA SER A 20 7.48 6.28 -6.83
C SER A 20 6.22 6.64 -6.05
N ALA A 21 5.08 6.19 -6.55
CA ALA A 21 3.86 6.19 -5.79
C ALA A 21 3.99 5.24 -4.59
N TYR A 22 3.38 5.64 -3.47
CA TYR A 22 3.42 4.99 -2.17
C TYR A 22 1.97 4.67 -1.82
N ALA A 23 1.41 3.53 -2.22
CA ALA A 23 0.03 3.23 -1.84
C ALA A 23 -0.04 2.35 -0.63
N TRP A 24 -0.91 2.62 0.34
CA TRP A 24 -1.46 3.94 0.64
C TRP A 24 -0.33 4.87 1.09
N HIS A 25 -0.52 6.19 1.02
CA HIS A 25 0.42 7.09 1.70
C HIS A 25 0.49 6.71 3.19
N ASP A 26 1.59 7.07 3.86
CA ASP A 26 1.91 6.73 5.25
C ASP A 26 0.70 6.59 6.20
N THR A 27 -0.20 7.59 6.19
CA THR A 27 -1.40 7.60 7.05
C THR A 27 -2.33 6.42 6.78
N GLY A 28 -2.61 6.10 5.51
CA GLY A 28 -3.51 4.99 5.15
C GLY A 28 -2.96 3.64 5.60
N HIS A 29 -1.67 3.39 5.37
CA HIS A 29 -0.99 2.18 5.84
C HIS A 29 -1.05 2.02 7.35
N MET A 30 -0.75 3.09 8.09
CA MET A 30 -0.82 3.08 9.54
C MET A 30 -2.26 2.92 10.06
N ILE A 31 -3.28 3.41 9.34
CA ILE A 31 -4.69 3.15 9.68
C ILE A 31 -5.02 1.67 9.51
N VAL A 32 -4.65 1.04 8.38
CA VAL A 32 -4.86 -0.40 8.13
C VAL A 32 -4.22 -1.23 9.26
N ALA A 33 -2.96 -0.93 9.57
CA ALA A 33 -2.21 -1.57 10.64
C ALA A 33 -2.87 -1.40 12.02
N GLN A 34 -3.32 -0.18 12.34
CA GLN A 34 -3.94 0.13 13.61
C GLN A 34 -5.29 -0.56 13.78
N ILE A 35 -6.12 -0.60 12.74
CA ILE A 35 -7.39 -1.37 12.73
C ILE A 35 -7.08 -2.86 12.95
N ALA A 36 -6.10 -3.39 12.23
CA ALA A 36 -5.71 -4.79 12.37
C ALA A 36 -5.27 -5.09 13.81
N TYR A 37 -4.39 -4.27 14.38
CA TYR A 37 -3.84 -4.44 15.73
C TYR A 37 -4.89 -4.35 16.85
N LEU A 38 -5.96 -3.56 16.65
CA LEU A 38 -7.13 -3.51 17.55
C LEU A 38 -8.02 -4.75 17.46
N ARG A 39 -7.94 -5.51 16.36
CA ARG A 39 -8.79 -6.67 16.06
C ARG A 39 -8.07 -8.02 16.21
N LEU A 40 -6.80 -8.00 16.61
CA LEU A 40 -6.06 -9.22 16.95
C LEU A 40 -6.65 -9.87 18.21
N THR A 41 -6.70 -11.20 18.19
CA THR A 41 -6.91 -12.01 19.39
C THR A 41 -5.72 -11.81 20.36
N PRO A 42 -5.88 -12.10 21.66
CA PRO A 42 -4.77 -11.99 22.62
C PRO A 42 -3.51 -12.77 22.21
N ALA A 43 -3.68 -13.97 21.66
CA ALA A 43 -2.56 -14.81 21.22
C ALA A 43 -1.86 -14.23 19.97
N ALA A 44 -2.62 -13.82 18.95
CA ALA A 44 -2.02 -13.20 17.76
C ALA A 44 -1.35 -11.87 18.10
N LYS A 45 -1.95 -11.09 19.00
CA LYS A 45 -1.38 -9.84 19.50
C LYS A 45 -0.04 -10.07 20.21
N ALA A 46 0.04 -11.07 21.09
CA ALA A 46 1.28 -11.43 21.76
C ALA A 46 2.38 -11.84 20.76
N LYS A 47 2.04 -12.56 19.70
CA LYS A 47 2.99 -12.89 18.62
C LYS A 47 3.45 -11.64 17.87
N VAL A 48 2.53 -10.76 17.46
CA VAL A 48 2.87 -9.48 16.80
C VAL A 48 3.75 -8.60 17.70
N ASP A 49 3.43 -8.50 19.00
CA ASP A 49 4.23 -7.75 19.96
C ASP A 49 5.63 -8.34 20.11
N SER A 50 5.78 -9.67 20.12
CA SER A 50 7.10 -10.32 20.15
C SER A 50 7.98 -10.00 18.94
N LEU A 51 7.39 -9.60 17.80
CA LEU A 51 8.10 -9.27 16.56
C LEU A 51 8.46 -7.79 16.46
N PHE A 52 7.60 -6.89 16.95
CA PHE A 52 7.74 -5.45 16.68
C PHE A 52 7.82 -4.56 17.93
N VAL A 53 7.47 -5.07 19.13
CA VAL A 53 7.71 -4.33 20.37
C VAL A 53 9.10 -4.68 20.87
N THR A 54 10.02 -3.72 20.77
CA THR A 54 11.42 -3.92 21.17
C THR A 54 11.54 -3.99 22.70
N PRO A 55 12.00 -5.12 23.27
CA PRO A 55 12.22 -5.21 24.71
C PRO A 55 13.35 -4.30 25.18
N GLN A 56 13.28 -3.86 26.43
CA GLN A 56 14.33 -3.02 27.03
C GLN A 56 15.70 -3.71 26.91
N GLY A 57 16.69 -2.99 26.38
CA GLY A 57 18.06 -3.50 26.21
C GLY A 57 18.24 -4.51 25.07
N LYS A 58 17.25 -4.66 24.18
CA LYS A 58 17.36 -5.43 22.94
C LYS A 58 17.32 -4.51 21.73
N ARG A 59 17.83 -4.99 20.60
CA ARG A 59 17.68 -4.31 19.30
C ARG A 59 16.33 -4.71 18.67
N PRO A 60 15.68 -3.81 17.91
CA PRO A 60 14.52 -4.15 17.10
C PRO A 60 14.87 -5.23 16.07
N LEU A 61 13.90 -6.09 15.75
CA LEU A 61 14.06 -7.13 14.72
C LEU A 61 14.06 -6.54 13.31
N VAL A 62 13.25 -5.51 13.09
CA VAL A 62 13.16 -4.73 11.85
C VAL A 62 13.61 -3.30 12.12
N TYR A 63 14.60 -2.84 11.37
CA TYR A 63 15.11 -1.48 11.42
C TYR A 63 15.73 -1.11 10.07
N LEU A 64 15.80 0.18 9.76
CA LEU A 64 16.52 0.68 8.59
C LEU A 64 17.58 1.70 8.99
N CYS A 65 18.71 1.63 8.29
CA CYS A 65 19.75 2.66 8.33
C CYS A 65 19.61 3.51 7.07
N ALA A 66 19.34 4.81 7.24
CA ALA A 66 19.41 5.75 6.12
C ALA A 66 20.87 5.84 5.63
N GLY A 67 21.07 5.98 4.32
CA GLY A 67 22.40 5.94 3.68
C GLY A 67 23.44 6.85 4.36
N TYR A 68 24.64 6.30 4.53
CA TYR A 68 25.85 6.81 5.19
C TYR A 68 25.97 6.60 6.72
N TYR A 69 26.34 5.37 7.06
CA TYR A 69 27.12 4.89 8.21
C TYR A 69 27.56 5.90 9.29
N THR A 70 26.85 5.92 10.43
CA THR A 70 27.42 5.59 11.77
C THR A 70 26.36 4.88 12.66
N PRO A 71 26.76 4.03 13.64
CA PRO A 71 25.81 3.42 14.59
C PRO A 71 24.98 4.43 15.39
N GLU A 72 25.43 5.68 15.53
CA GLU A 72 24.69 6.73 16.24
C GLU A 72 23.61 7.43 15.37
N THR A 73 23.62 7.23 14.05
CA THR A 73 22.66 7.84 13.10
C THR A 73 21.77 6.81 12.38
N CYS A 74 21.99 5.52 12.66
CA CYS A 74 21.18 4.39 12.19
C CYS A 74 19.90 4.24 13.03
N GLU A 75 18.90 3.57 12.44
CA GLU A 75 17.70 3.01 13.10
C GLU A 75 16.44 3.89 13.04
N LYS A 76 15.82 3.96 11.85
CA LYS A 76 14.36 3.94 11.82
C LYS A 76 13.91 2.62 12.42
N THR A 77 13.16 2.67 13.50
CA THR A 77 12.57 1.50 14.17
C THR A 77 11.06 1.47 13.92
N TYR A 78 10.50 0.28 13.98
CA TYR A 78 9.11 0.04 13.62
C TYR A 78 8.38 -0.67 14.76
N ASP A 79 7.16 -0.21 15.02
CA ASP A 79 6.20 -0.83 15.93
C ASP A 79 5.06 -1.48 15.12
N PRO A 80 4.08 -2.16 15.76
CA PRO A 80 2.98 -2.81 15.03
C PRO A 80 2.12 -1.89 14.14
N VAL A 81 2.22 -0.56 14.26
CA VAL A 81 1.50 0.39 13.42
C VAL A 81 2.41 0.90 12.31
N THR A 82 3.61 1.36 12.67
CA THR A 82 4.57 1.97 11.74
C THR A 82 5.29 0.94 10.87
N ILE A 83 5.27 -0.35 11.19
CA ILE A 83 5.81 -1.39 10.31
C ILE A 83 5.11 -1.42 8.95
N ALA A 84 3.85 -0.97 8.87
CA ALA A 84 3.10 -0.90 7.62
C ALA A 84 3.64 0.13 6.62
N VAL A 85 4.63 0.96 6.97
CA VAL A 85 5.31 1.88 6.04
C VAL A 85 6.77 1.52 5.81
N TRP A 86 7.23 0.40 6.39
CA TRP A 86 8.62 -0.03 6.29
C TRP A 86 9.04 -0.38 4.87
N MET A 87 8.15 -1.00 4.08
CA MET A 87 8.47 -1.34 2.68
C MET A 87 8.79 -0.12 1.83
N ASP A 88 8.00 0.93 2.00
CA ASP A 88 8.23 2.21 1.34
C ASP A 88 9.49 2.94 1.82
N ASP A 89 9.90 2.73 3.08
CA ASP A 89 11.13 3.32 3.59
C ASP A 89 12.40 2.65 3.05
N PHE A 90 12.39 1.33 2.80
CA PHE A 90 13.59 0.63 2.29
C PHE A 90 13.72 0.63 0.78
N ARG A 91 12.67 1.03 0.07
CA ARG A 91 12.65 1.34 -1.36
C ARG A 91 13.60 2.50 -1.77
N GLY A 92 14.27 3.14 -0.80
CA GLY A 92 15.08 4.35 -0.93
C GLY A 92 15.87 4.57 -2.24
N ASP A 93 15.59 5.73 -2.86
CA ASP A 93 16.35 6.56 -3.80
C ASP A 93 17.04 5.96 -5.03
N SER A 94 16.88 4.66 -5.30
CA SER A 94 17.54 4.02 -6.45
C SER A 94 16.57 3.84 -7.63
N LEU A 95 16.98 4.28 -8.82
CA LEU A 95 16.25 4.10 -10.08
C LEU A 95 16.04 2.62 -10.49
N ASN A 96 16.62 1.67 -9.74
CA ASN A 96 16.58 0.23 -9.98
C ASN A 96 16.21 -0.53 -8.71
N ASP A 97 15.14 -0.12 -8.02
CA ASP A 97 14.65 -0.85 -6.86
C ASP A 97 14.04 -2.21 -7.29
N PRO A 98 14.70 -3.35 -7.00
CA PRO A 98 14.18 -4.68 -7.36
C PRO A 98 12.89 -5.02 -6.61
N TYR A 99 12.54 -4.28 -5.56
CA TYR A 99 11.34 -4.50 -4.75
C TYR A 99 10.13 -3.73 -5.27
N ALA A 100 10.31 -2.79 -6.20
CA ALA A 100 9.20 -1.98 -6.73
C ALA A 100 8.02 -2.82 -7.26
N PRO A 101 8.22 -3.93 -8.01
CA PRO A 101 7.11 -4.77 -8.47
C PRO A 101 6.30 -5.41 -7.34
N TRP A 102 6.86 -5.52 -6.13
CA TRP A 102 6.21 -6.21 -5.03
C TRP A 102 5.03 -5.43 -4.44
N HIS A 103 4.85 -4.17 -4.81
CA HIS A 103 3.80 -3.30 -4.26
C HIS A 103 2.48 -3.36 -5.03
N TYR A 104 2.46 -3.86 -6.26
CA TYR A 104 1.26 -3.82 -7.10
C TYR A 104 1.05 -5.13 -7.86
N VAL A 105 -0.10 -5.22 -8.53
CA VAL A 105 -0.47 -6.26 -9.50
C VAL A 105 -1.06 -5.57 -10.73
N ASP A 106 -0.32 -5.52 -11.82
CA ASP A 106 -0.76 -4.86 -13.05
C ASP A 106 -1.72 -5.76 -13.85
N ILE A 107 -3.00 -5.74 -13.48
CA ILE A 107 -4.06 -6.37 -14.27
C ILE A 107 -4.50 -5.36 -15.35
N PRO A 108 -4.25 -5.65 -16.65
CA PRO A 108 -4.60 -4.72 -17.71
C PRO A 108 -6.11 -4.63 -17.89
N PHE A 109 -6.61 -3.41 -18.15
CA PHE A 109 -7.90 -3.22 -18.80
C PHE A 109 -7.75 -2.27 -19.97
N TYR A 110 -8.55 -2.49 -21.02
CA TYR A 110 -8.37 -1.83 -22.31
C TYR A 110 -9.43 -0.75 -22.49
N ASP A 111 -8.99 0.49 -22.62
CA ASP A 111 -9.86 1.65 -22.80
C ASP A 111 -9.66 2.24 -24.19
N GLY A 112 -10.68 2.07 -25.04
CA GLY A 112 -10.67 2.54 -26.42
C GLY A 112 -9.74 1.76 -27.36
N VAL A 113 -9.22 0.61 -26.94
CA VAL A 113 -8.33 -0.27 -27.74
C VAL A 113 -8.72 -1.75 -27.59
N PRO A 114 -8.39 -2.63 -28.55
CA PRO A 114 -8.63 -4.07 -28.42
C PRO A 114 -7.83 -4.72 -27.29
N GLU A 115 -8.41 -5.74 -26.67
CA GLU A 115 -7.74 -6.59 -25.67
C GLU A 115 -6.59 -7.40 -26.30
N ARG A 116 -5.51 -7.61 -25.53
CA ARG A 116 -4.35 -8.40 -25.92
C ARG A 116 -4.27 -9.66 -25.07
N ALA A 117 -4.27 -10.83 -25.71
CA ALA A 117 -4.23 -12.12 -25.02
C ALA A 117 -2.88 -12.45 -24.35
N ASP A 118 -1.82 -11.72 -24.67
CA ASP A 118 -0.46 -11.90 -24.14
C ASP A 118 -0.16 -11.01 -22.93
N ALA A 119 -1.09 -10.15 -22.52
CA ALA A 119 -0.90 -9.25 -21.39
C ALA A 119 -1.45 -9.85 -20.09
N GLY A 120 -0.66 -9.76 -19.03
CA GLY A 120 -1.04 -10.17 -17.69
C GLY A 120 -0.05 -9.62 -16.68
N PRO A 121 -0.35 -9.72 -15.37
CA PRO A 121 0.55 -9.22 -14.34
C PRO A 121 1.87 -9.99 -14.35
N GLU A 122 2.97 -9.28 -14.08
CA GLU A 122 4.28 -9.88 -13.89
C GLU A 122 4.25 -10.95 -12.79
N PRO A 123 5.04 -12.06 -12.89
CA PRO A 123 5.01 -13.13 -11.89
C PRO A 123 5.42 -12.68 -10.49
N GLU A 124 6.37 -11.74 -10.41
CA GLU A 124 6.76 -11.11 -9.16
C GLU A 124 5.91 -9.87 -8.91
N ASN A 125 4.93 -10.01 -8.01
CA ASN A 125 3.96 -8.95 -7.71
C ASN A 125 3.49 -9.03 -6.24
N ALA A 126 2.66 -8.09 -5.81
CA ALA A 126 2.13 -8.06 -4.44
C ALA A 126 1.38 -9.35 -4.04
N LEU A 127 0.57 -9.90 -4.94
CA LEU A 127 -0.16 -11.15 -4.69
C LEU A 127 0.81 -12.33 -4.44
N ALA A 128 1.84 -12.46 -5.25
CA ALA A 128 2.87 -13.49 -5.08
C ALA A 128 3.60 -13.34 -3.75
N ARG A 129 3.91 -12.11 -3.31
CA ARG A 129 4.60 -11.83 -2.05
C ARG A 129 3.72 -12.03 -0.82
N ILE A 130 2.44 -11.67 -0.87
CA ILE A 130 1.46 -12.00 0.16
C ILE A 130 1.37 -13.53 0.30
N ASN A 131 1.17 -14.25 -0.80
CA ASN A 131 1.08 -15.71 -0.78
C ASN A 131 2.35 -16.37 -0.25
N TRP A 132 3.52 -15.86 -0.62
CA TRP A 132 4.80 -16.33 -0.07
C TRP A 132 4.92 -16.09 1.43
N ALA A 133 4.55 -14.90 1.92
CA ALA A 133 4.58 -14.58 3.34
C ALA A 133 3.60 -15.44 4.15
N VAL A 134 2.35 -15.59 3.69
CA VAL A 134 1.34 -16.46 4.30
C VAL A 134 1.83 -17.91 4.37
N ASN A 135 2.33 -18.47 3.26
CA ASN A 135 2.79 -19.86 3.22
C ASN A 135 4.06 -20.09 4.05
N SER A 136 4.93 -19.09 4.16
CA SER A 136 6.14 -19.18 4.97
C SER A 136 5.84 -19.10 6.47
N LEU A 137 4.90 -18.22 6.87
CA LEU A 137 4.45 -18.13 8.26
C LEU A 137 3.64 -19.38 8.68
N ARG A 138 2.77 -19.91 7.80
CA ARG A 138 1.98 -21.14 8.07
C ARG A 138 2.83 -22.39 8.31
N ARG A 139 3.93 -22.54 7.58
CA ARG A 139 4.79 -23.74 7.67
C ARG A 139 5.58 -23.82 8.97
N GLY A 140 5.47 -22.82 9.85
CA GLY A 140 6.40 -22.62 10.93
C GLY A 140 7.67 -22.03 10.32
N THR A 141 7.96 -20.81 10.71
CA THR A 141 9.20 -20.16 10.31
C THR A 141 10.39 -20.87 10.94
N THR A 142 11.55 -20.73 10.30
CA THR A 142 12.78 -21.48 10.52
C THR A 142 13.49 -21.24 11.87
N GLY A 143 12.77 -20.78 12.90
CA GLY A 143 13.29 -20.53 14.24
C GLY A 143 14.08 -19.22 14.37
N LYS A 144 13.83 -18.21 13.52
CA LYS A 144 14.50 -16.90 13.57
C LYS A 144 13.49 -15.75 13.58
N ASP A 145 13.31 -15.13 14.74
CA ASP A 145 12.33 -14.04 14.97
C ASP A 145 12.41 -12.90 13.93
N LYS A 146 13.60 -12.62 13.37
CA LYS A 146 13.78 -11.61 12.33
C LYS A 146 13.03 -11.93 11.03
N THR A 147 13.06 -13.18 10.58
CA THR A 147 12.39 -13.57 9.33
C THR A 147 10.87 -13.49 9.51
N ASP A 148 10.33 -13.91 10.66
CA ASP A 148 8.92 -13.73 10.99
C ASP A 148 8.53 -12.25 10.97
N ALA A 149 9.37 -11.40 11.53
CA ALA A 149 9.13 -9.96 11.58
C ALA A 149 9.11 -9.36 10.16
N GLU A 150 10.02 -9.74 9.27
CA GLU A 150 10.03 -9.30 7.86
C GLU A 150 8.80 -9.81 7.09
N LEU A 151 8.48 -11.10 7.18
CA LEU A 151 7.31 -11.68 6.52
C LEU A 151 6.00 -11.07 7.04
N THR A 152 5.91 -10.84 8.34
CA THR A 152 4.76 -10.16 8.95
C THR A 152 4.70 -8.71 8.50
N GLY A 153 5.85 -8.02 8.42
CA GLY A 153 5.95 -6.66 7.88
C GLY A 153 5.44 -6.55 6.45
N PHE A 154 5.77 -7.53 5.59
CA PHE A 154 5.20 -7.61 4.23
C PHE A 154 3.68 -7.71 4.25
N LEU A 155 3.09 -8.51 5.15
CA LEU A 155 1.63 -8.59 5.27
C LEU A 155 1.01 -7.26 5.74
N PHE A 156 1.65 -6.58 6.69
CA PHE A 156 1.15 -5.28 7.18
C PHE A 156 1.08 -4.22 6.09
N HIS A 157 2.05 -4.22 5.17
CA HIS A 157 2.11 -3.28 4.05
C HIS A 157 1.26 -3.73 2.87
N LEU A 158 1.55 -4.91 2.30
CA LEU A 158 0.97 -5.36 1.04
C LEU A 158 -0.53 -5.62 1.10
N VAL A 159 -1.08 -5.97 2.28
CA VAL A 159 -2.54 -6.05 2.43
C VAL A 159 -3.18 -4.66 2.26
N GLY A 160 -2.52 -3.59 2.69
CA GLY A 160 -2.90 -2.21 2.39
C GLY A 160 -2.86 -1.93 0.89
N ASP A 161 -1.73 -2.22 0.23
CA ASP A 161 -1.50 -1.99 -1.20
C ASP A 161 -2.58 -2.64 -2.05
N VAL A 162 -2.80 -3.95 -1.90
CA VAL A 162 -3.77 -4.68 -2.75
C VAL A 162 -5.21 -4.26 -2.52
N HIS A 163 -5.50 -3.46 -1.48
CA HIS A 163 -6.83 -2.86 -1.27
C HIS A 163 -6.97 -1.46 -1.88
N GLN A 164 -5.88 -0.82 -2.30
CA GLN A 164 -5.89 0.41 -3.10
C GLN A 164 -6.21 0.02 -4.56
N PRO A 165 -7.33 0.50 -5.16
CA PRO A 165 -7.76 0.07 -6.49
C PRO A 165 -6.67 0.10 -7.58
N LEU A 166 -5.91 1.19 -7.66
CA LEU A 166 -4.88 1.42 -8.67
C LEU A 166 -3.58 0.63 -8.45
N HIS A 167 -3.44 -0.05 -7.31
CA HIS A 167 -2.39 -1.05 -7.08
C HIS A 167 -2.72 -2.43 -7.67
N ALA A 168 -3.92 -2.61 -8.23
CA ALA A 168 -4.36 -3.88 -8.81
C ALA A 168 -4.77 -3.76 -10.29
N SER A 169 -4.35 -2.69 -10.97
CA SER A 169 -4.74 -2.46 -12.36
C SER A 169 -3.74 -1.59 -13.11
N THR A 170 -3.67 -1.75 -14.43
CA THR A 170 -3.03 -0.80 -15.33
C THR A 170 -3.96 -0.49 -16.51
N ARG A 171 -4.16 0.79 -16.84
CA ARG A 171 -5.05 1.19 -17.93
C ARG A 171 -4.28 1.21 -19.25
N VAL A 172 -4.70 0.38 -20.20
CA VAL A 172 -4.12 0.33 -21.54
C VAL A 172 -4.92 1.21 -22.49
N THR A 173 -4.23 2.12 -23.18
CA THR A 173 -4.82 3.02 -24.18
C THR A 173 -3.93 3.09 -25.42
N ALA A 174 -4.38 3.77 -26.48
CA ALA A 174 -3.53 4.03 -27.64
C ALA A 174 -2.27 4.87 -27.29
N ALA A 175 -2.35 5.74 -26.26
CA ALA A 175 -1.22 6.55 -25.80
C ALA A 175 -0.28 5.77 -24.86
N HIS A 176 -0.81 4.76 -24.17
CA HIS A 176 -0.10 3.94 -23.20
C HIS A 176 -0.34 2.44 -23.51
N PRO A 177 0.31 1.89 -24.56
CA PRO A 177 0.07 0.53 -25.01
C PRO A 177 0.58 -0.56 -24.04
N GLU A 178 1.51 -0.19 -23.15
CA GLU A 178 2.04 -1.04 -22.08
C GLU A 178 1.35 -0.78 -20.72
N GLY A 179 0.28 0.02 -20.72
CA GLY A 179 -0.40 0.46 -19.51
C GLY A 179 0.12 1.78 -18.93
N ASP A 180 -0.66 2.38 -18.03
CA ASP A 180 -0.41 3.71 -17.45
C ASP A 180 0.24 3.66 -16.05
N ALA A 181 0.80 2.51 -15.69
CA ALA A 181 1.42 2.22 -14.40
C ALA A 181 0.47 2.51 -13.23
N GLY A 182 -0.75 1.96 -13.32
CA GLY A 182 -1.80 2.18 -12.33
C GLY A 182 -2.17 3.64 -12.16
N GLY A 183 -2.20 4.42 -13.24
CA GLY A 183 -2.61 5.84 -13.18
C GLY A 183 -1.48 6.78 -12.76
N ASN A 184 -0.24 6.30 -12.67
CA ASN A 184 0.93 7.16 -12.50
C ASN A 184 1.17 8.04 -13.74
N LEU A 185 0.82 7.54 -14.93
CA LEU A 185 0.88 8.30 -16.18
C LEU A 185 -0.38 9.14 -16.42
N PHE A 186 -1.50 8.85 -15.75
CA PHE A 186 -2.73 9.63 -15.82
C PHE A 186 -2.59 10.95 -15.06
N ARG A 187 -2.37 12.06 -15.78
CA ARG A 187 -2.14 13.38 -15.15
C ARG A 187 -3.43 14.01 -14.64
N ILE A 188 -3.34 14.71 -13.51
CA ILE A 188 -4.43 15.52 -12.94
C ILE A 188 -3.91 16.87 -12.48
N GLN A 189 -4.81 17.82 -12.22
CA GLN A 189 -4.49 19.08 -11.54
C GLN A 189 -4.97 19.02 -10.08
N MET A 190 -4.10 19.28 -9.11
CA MET A 190 -4.48 19.35 -7.69
C MET A 190 -4.12 20.70 -7.08
N PRO A 191 -4.97 21.73 -7.23
CA PRO A 191 -4.76 23.01 -6.56
C PRO A 191 -4.58 22.93 -5.04
N PRO A 192 -5.29 22.04 -4.30
CA PRO A 192 -5.10 21.90 -2.85
C PRO A 192 -3.72 21.37 -2.44
N ASP A 193 -3.05 20.61 -3.30
CA ASP A 193 -1.69 20.11 -3.07
C ASP A 193 -0.96 19.87 -4.38
N ALA A 194 -0.03 20.78 -4.71
CA ALA A 194 0.73 20.74 -5.96
C ALA A 194 1.67 19.54 -6.08
N HIS A 195 1.92 18.78 -5.01
CA HIS A 195 2.74 17.57 -5.08
C HIS A 195 1.97 16.37 -5.67
N ILE A 196 0.64 16.40 -5.64
CA ILE A 196 -0.20 15.37 -6.26
C ILE A 196 -0.42 15.75 -7.72
N THR A 197 0.25 15.05 -8.63
CA THR A 197 0.26 15.40 -10.07
C THR A 197 -0.34 14.34 -10.97
N ASN A 198 -0.74 13.20 -10.40
CA ASN A 198 -1.33 12.09 -11.14
C ASN A 198 -2.43 11.42 -10.32
N LEU A 199 -3.21 10.58 -10.99
CA LEU A 199 -4.35 9.88 -10.41
C LEU A 199 -3.93 8.94 -9.29
N HIS A 200 -2.82 8.23 -9.48
CA HIS A 200 -2.31 7.28 -8.51
C HIS A 200 -2.06 7.92 -7.14
N ALA A 201 -1.26 9.00 -7.10
CA ALA A 201 -0.95 9.73 -5.87
C ALA A 201 -2.20 10.32 -5.20
N PHE A 202 -3.23 10.67 -5.98
CA PHE A 202 -4.51 11.11 -5.44
C PHE A 202 -5.24 9.98 -4.68
N TRP A 203 -5.24 8.77 -5.22
CA TRP A 203 -5.82 7.60 -4.56
C TRP A 203 -4.99 7.12 -3.38
N ASP A 204 -3.66 7.19 -3.44
CA ASP A 204 -2.76 6.89 -2.31
C ASP A 204 -3.03 7.80 -1.12
N ALA A 205 -3.31 9.08 -1.39
CA ALA A 205 -3.72 10.05 -0.40
C ALA A 205 -5.18 9.88 0.07
N ALA A 206 -5.86 8.80 -0.32
CA ALA A 206 -7.28 8.55 -0.05
C ALA A 206 -8.19 9.72 -0.46
N GLY A 207 -7.88 10.38 -1.59
CA GLY A 207 -8.58 11.58 -2.04
C GLY A 207 -8.48 12.76 -1.07
N GLY A 208 -7.51 12.75 -0.17
CA GLY A 208 -7.34 13.75 0.90
C GLY A 208 -8.22 13.54 2.13
N ALA A 209 -8.87 12.37 2.28
CA ALA A 209 -9.79 12.09 3.40
C ALA A 209 -9.16 12.31 4.79
N PHE A 210 -7.83 12.22 4.90
CA PHE A 210 -7.08 12.40 6.14
C PHE A 210 -6.06 13.54 6.06
N GLY A 211 -6.21 14.46 5.09
CA GLY A 211 -5.20 15.44 4.73
C GLY A 211 -4.08 14.83 3.87
N PHE A 212 -3.32 15.70 3.20
CA PHE A 212 -2.28 15.29 2.25
C PHE A 212 -0.87 15.18 2.86
N ALA A 213 -0.67 15.75 4.05
CA ALA A 213 0.63 15.69 4.73
C ALA A 213 0.86 14.33 5.40
N SER A 214 2.00 13.70 5.10
CA SER A 214 2.47 12.56 5.86
C SER A 214 2.78 12.95 7.30
N PRO A 215 2.46 12.10 8.30
CA PRO A 215 2.82 12.36 9.67
C PRO A 215 4.34 12.33 9.84
N LYS A 216 4.85 13.10 10.80
CA LYS A 216 6.26 13.00 11.20
C LYS A 216 6.54 11.60 11.73
N ARG A 217 7.57 10.93 11.19
CA ARG A 217 8.02 9.60 11.63
C ARG A 217 9.43 9.68 12.23
N PRO A 218 9.73 8.99 13.34
CA PRO A 218 8.83 8.15 14.14
C PRO A 218 7.68 8.95 14.78
N LEU A 219 6.52 8.31 14.96
CA LEU A 219 5.34 8.98 15.53
C LEU A 219 5.60 9.36 16.99
N ASP A 220 5.33 10.62 17.32
CA ASP A 220 5.19 11.04 18.71
C ASP A 220 3.83 10.61 19.29
N GLN A 221 3.58 10.94 20.55
CA GLN A 221 2.34 10.56 21.23
C GLN A 221 1.09 11.09 20.52
N ALA A 222 1.14 12.34 20.04
CA ALA A 222 0.03 12.95 19.30
C ALA A 222 -0.21 12.26 17.94
N GLY A 223 0.85 11.87 17.23
CA GLY A 223 0.77 11.09 16.01
C GLY A 223 0.13 9.72 16.24
N LYS A 224 0.52 9.02 17.31
CA LYS A 224 -0.08 7.73 17.70
C LYS A 224 -1.57 7.87 18.05
N GLU A 225 -1.92 8.87 18.86
CA GLU A 225 -3.31 9.18 19.21
C GLU A 225 -4.16 9.53 17.99
N ARG A 226 -3.59 10.29 17.04
CA ARG A 226 -4.26 10.62 15.77
C ARG A 226 -4.57 9.37 14.96
N ILE A 227 -3.58 8.49 14.74
CA ILE A 227 -3.80 7.26 13.96
C ILE A 227 -4.81 6.35 14.66
N LEU A 228 -4.72 6.23 15.99
CA LEU A 228 -5.70 5.48 16.78
C LEU A 228 -7.12 6.02 16.61
N ALA A 229 -7.30 7.35 16.71
CA ALA A 229 -8.60 7.99 16.53
C ALA A 229 -9.17 7.74 15.12
N LEU A 230 -8.35 7.93 14.07
CA LEU A 230 -8.77 7.67 12.68
C LEU A 230 -9.19 6.21 12.47
N ALA A 231 -8.41 5.26 13.00
CA ALA A 231 -8.75 3.84 12.93
C ALA A 231 -10.07 3.53 13.65
N GLN A 232 -10.27 4.06 14.86
CA GLN A 232 -11.50 3.88 15.62
C GLN A 232 -12.71 4.49 14.92
N ASP A 233 -12.56 5.66 14.31
CA ASP A 233 -13.66 6.31 13.59
C ASP A 233 -14.02 5.56 12.31
N LEU A 234 -13.05 5.03 11.56
CA LEU A 234 -13.34 4.13 10.44
C LEU A 234 -14.00 2.83 10.89
N MET A 235 -13.60 2.25 12.03
CA MET A 235 -14.25 1.05 12.58
C MET A 235 -15.69 1.30 13.02
N LYS A 236 -16.04 2.54 13.42
CA LYS A 236 -17.42 2.97 13.70
C LYS A 236 -18.22 3.22 12.42
N GLU A 237 -17.63 3.89 11.43
CA GLU A 237 -18.27 4.19 10.13
C GLU A 237 -18.52 2.88 9.35
N TYR A 238 -17.54 1.98 9.34
CA TYR A 238 -17.56 0.69 8.65
C TYR A 238 -17.32 -0.44 9.66
N THR A 239 -18.39 -0.83 10.36
CA THR A 239 -18.33 -1.94 11.32
C THR A 239 -18.02 -3.27 10.62
N ALA A 240 -17.36 -4.19 11.33
CA ALA A 240 -17.07 -5.53 10.79
C ALA A 240 -18.34 -6.30 10.39
N ASP A 241 -19.46 -6.09 11.08
CA ASP A 241 -20.75 -6.72 10.75
C ASP A 241 -21.36 -6.15 9.46
N SER A 242 -21.10 -4.88 9.15
CA SER A 242 -21.53 -4.24 7.90
C SER A 242 -20.66 -4.59 6.69
N MET A 243 -19.55 -5.30 6.89
CA MET A 243 -18.61 -5.67 5.82
C MET A 243 -18.28 -7.17 5.85
N PRO A 244 -19.25 -8.08 5.71
CA PRO A 244 -19.02 -9.52 5.80
C PRO A 244 -17.93 -10.03 4.84
N GLU A 245 -17.63 -9.29 3.77
CA GLU A 245 -16.51 -9.54 2.84
C GLU A 245 -15.14 -9.59 3.52
N TRP A 246 -14.97 -9.06 4.75
CA TRP A 246 -13.70 -9.16 5.47
C TRP A 246 -13.33 -10.60 5.84
N LYS A 247 -14.32 -11.51 5.91
CA LYS A 247 -14.11 -12.92 6.21
C LYS A 247 -13.49 -13.70 5.06
N ASP A 248 -13.55 -13.17 3.84
CA ASP A 248 -12.78 -13.70 2.72
C ASP A 248 -11.31 -13.34 2.94
N LEU A 249 -10.50 -14.35 3.23
CA LEU A 249 -9.07 -14.21 3.48
C LEU A 249 -8.20 -14.62 2.28
N ASP A 250 -8.79 -14.78 1.08
CA ASP A 250 -8.06 -15.07 -0.16
C ASP A 250 -7.51 -13.77 -0.79
N PRO A 251 -6.17 -13.58 -0.83
CA PRO A 251 -5.57 -12.41 -1.45
C PRO A 251 -5.91 -12.24 -2.93
N HIS A 252 -6.20 -13.33 -3.65
CA HIS A 252 -6.62 -13.25 -5.04
C HIS A 252 -7.95 -12.51 -5.18
N THR A 253 -8.93 -12.80 -4.31
CA THR A 253 -10.21 -12.07 -4.31
C THR A 253 -10.00 -10.58 -4.08
N TRP A 254 -9.13 -10.21 -3.14
CA TRP A 254 -8.88 -8.79 -2.80
C TRP A 254 -8.32 -8.00 -3.98
N VAL A 255 -7.38 -8.61 -4.72
CA VAL A 255 -6.79 -8.04 -5.93
C VAL A 255 -7.84 -7.88 -7.02
N MET A 256 -8.67 -8.90 -7.27
CA MET A 256 -9.73 -8.83 -8.27
C MET A 256 -10.80 -7.78 -7.94
N GLU A 257 -11.13 -7.61 -6.66
CA GLU A 257 -12.00 -6.52 -6.20
C GLU A 257 -11.40 -5.14 -6.52
N SER A 258 -10.12 -4.93 -6.19
CA SER A 258 -9.41 -3.68 -6.46
C SER A 258 -9.31 -3.39 -7.95
N SER A 259 -8.98 -4.39 -8.77
CA SER A 259 -8.91 -4.28 -10.23
C SER A 259 -10.25 -3.84 -10.84
N ARG A 260 -11.35 -4.44 -10.35
CA ARG A 260 -12.70 -4.03 -10.75
C ARG A 260 -13.00 -2.59 -10.32
N LEU A 261 -12.72 -2.22 -9.07
CA LEU A 261 -12.95 -0.89 -8.54
C LEU A 261 -12.11 0.18 -9.25
N ALA A 262 -10.91 -0.18 -9.72
CA ALA A 262 -10.10 0.74 -10.51
C ALA A 262 -10.84 1.14 -11.79
N ARG A 263 -11.35 0.17 -12.54
CA ARG A 263 -12.11 0.43 -13.77
C ARG A 263 -13.45 1.13 -13.52
N GLU A 264 -14.20 0.65 -12.52
CA GLU A 264 -15.58 1.09 -12.29
C GLU A 264 -15.68 2.41 -11.50
N VAL A 265 -14.64 2.79 -10.77
CA VAL A 265 -14.64 3.98 -9.90
C VAL A 265 -13.42 4.85 -10.16
N ALA A 266 -12.20 4.32 -10.05
CA ALA A 266 -11.00 5.16 -10.11
C ALA A 266 -10.80 5.83 -11.48
N TYR A 267 -11.01 5.12 -12.57
CA TYR A 267 -10.97 5.68 -13.93
C TYR A 267 -12.34 6.17 -14.41
N ALA A 268 -13.40 5.97 -13.64
CA ALA A 268 -14.73 6.41 -14.02
C ALA A 268 -14.90 7.91 -13.80
N ASN A 269 -15.51 8.60 -14.77
CA ASN A 269 -15.91 10.01 -14.66
C ASN A 269 -14.79 10.99 -14.25
N ILE A 270 -13.53 10.64 -14.51
CA ILE A 270 -12.38 11.54 -14.36
C ILE A 270 -11.75 11.78 -15.74
N LYS A 271 -11.27 13.00 -15.96
CA LYS A 271 -10.63 13.41 -17.20
C LYS A 271 -9.18 13.77 -16.97
N GLU A 272 -8.33 13.22 -17.83
CA GLU A 272 -6.90 13.46 -17.78
C GLU A 272 -6.57 14.94 -18.05
N GLY A 273 -5.66 15.48 -17.24
CA GLY A 273 -5.24 16.87 -17.28
C GLY A 273 -6.18 17.84 -16.57
N GLU A 274 -7.30 17.38 -16.00
CA GLU A 274 -8.25 18.22 -15.25
C GLU A 274 -8.15 17.99 -13.74
N ALA A 275 -8.73 18.90 -12.96
CA ALA A 275 -8.86 18.72 -11.52
C ALA A 275 -10.01 17.75 -11.22
N PRO A 276 -9.85 16.80 -10.27
CA PRO A 276 -10.94 15.96 -9.82
C PRO A 276 -12.13 16.82 -9.35
N SER A 277 -13.33 16.50 -9.84
CA SER A 277 -14.54 17.21 -9.40
C SER A 277 -14.83 16.89 -7.93
N LYS A 278 -15.59 17.77 -7.25
CA LYS A 278 -15.99 17.51 -5.86
C LYS A 278 -16.72 16.16 -5.71
N VAL A 279 -17.61 15.83 -6.65
CA VAL A 279 -18.37 14.57 -6.63
C VAL A 279 -17.42 13.37 -6.71
N TYR A 280 -16.46 13.42 -7.63
CA TYR A 280 -15.44 12.38 -7.76
C TYR A 280 -14.57 12.28 -6.49
N THR A 281 -14.16 13.42 -5.92
CA THR A 281 -13.38 13.44 -4.67
C THR A 281 -14.15 12.84 -3.51
N ASP A 282 -15.44 13.18 -3.33
CA ASP A 282 -16.27 12.62 -2.27
C ASP A 282 -16.43 11.09 -2.43
N GLU A 283 -16.59 10.62 -3.67
CA GLU A 283 -16.68 9.19 -4.00
C GLU A 283 -15.37 8.45 -3.72
N ALA A 284 -14.24 9.00 -4.18
CA ALA A 284 -12.92 8.44 -3.92
C ALA A 284 -12.63 8.36 -2.42
N GLN A 285 -12.88 9.44 -1.67
CA GLN A 285 -12.71 9.46 -0.21
C GLN A 285 -13.57 8.40 0.47
N LYS A 286 -14.85 8.29 0.09
CA LYS A 286 -15.76 7.29 0.67
C LYS A 286 -15.27 5.86 0.38
N LEU A 287 -14.87 5.58 -0.86
CA LEU A 287 -14.37 4.26 -1.24
C LEU A 287 -13.05 3.94 -0.53
N SER A 288 -12.10 4.87 -0.49
CA SER A 288 -10.82 4.70 0.20
C SER A 288 -11.01 4.40 1.68
N ARG A 289 -11.87 5.15 2.39
CA ARG A 289 -12.20 4.87 3.79
C ARG A 289 -12.77 3.45 4.00
N LYS A 290 -13.69 3.01 3.12
CA LYS A 290 -14.21 1.64 3.15
C LYS A 290 -13.09 0.60 2.92
N ARG A 291 -12.24 0.80 1.91
CA ARG A 291 -11.16 -0.14 1.56
C ARG A 291 -10.10 -0.24 2.65
N LEU A 292 -9.75 0.87 3.30
CA LEU A 292 -8.82 0.89 4.44
C LEU A 292 -9.38 0.11 5.64
N ALA A 293 -10.66 0.30 5.98
CA ALA A 293 -11.30 -0.46 7.05
C ALA A 293 -11.35 -1.97 6.74
N LEU A 294 -11.75 -2.32 5.51
CA LEU A 294 -11.79 -3.69 5.03
C LEU A 294 -10.41 -4.36 5.04
N ALA A 295 -9.37 -3.67 4.57
CA ALA A 295 -7.99 -4.15 4.61
C ALA A 295 -7.54 -4.44 6.04
N GLY A 296 -7.83 -3.54 6.99
CA GLY A 296 -7.49 -3.74 8.40
C GLY A 296 -8.17 -4.96 9.01
N TYR A 297 -9.45 -5.21 8.69
CA TYR A 297 -10.15 -6.40 9.15
C TYR A 297 -9.61 -7.70 8.52
N ARG A 298 -9.31 -7.68 7.21
CA ARG A 298 -8.70 -8.82 6.51
C ARG A 298 -7.30 -9.13 7.03
N LEU A 299 -6.48 -8.11 7.26
CA LEU A 299 -5.17 -8.27 7.89
C LEU A 299 -5.29 -8.88 9.29
N ALA A 300 -6.20 -8.39 10.13
CA ALA A 300 -6.45 -9.02 11.44
C ALA A 300 -6.91 -10.48 11.31
N GLY A 301 -7.86 -10.78 10.43
CA GLY A 301 -8.33 -12.14 10.18
C GLY A 301 -7.20 -13.07 9.74
N LEU A 302 -6.36 -12.60 8.83
CA LEU A 302 -5.18 -13.32 8.34
C LEU A 302 -4.18 -13.60 9.47
N LEU A 303 -3.79 -12.58 10.23
CA LEU A 303 -2.82 -12.73 11.33
C LEU A 303 -3.37 -13.60 12.48
N ASN A 304 -4.67 -13.48 12.78
CA ASN A 304 -5.33 -14.36 13.75
C ASN A 304 -5.27 -15.83 13.32
N MET A 305 -5.61 -16.12 12.06
CA MET A 305 -5.51 -17.47 11.51
C MET A 305 -4.07 -17.99 11.53
N LEU A 306 -3.09 -17.14 11.18
CA LEU A 306 -1.68 -17.53 11.12
C LEU A 306 -1.06 -17.84 12.49
N PHE A 307 -1.38 -17.05 13.52
CA PHE A 307 -0.70 -17.11 14.82
C PHE A 307 -1.45 -17.84 15.93
N VAL A 308 -2.74 -18.12 15.73
CA VAL A 308 -3.52 -18.95 16.67
C VAL A 308 -3.66 -20.39 16.15
N GLY A 309 -3.51 -20.59 14.83
CA GLY A 309 -3.84 -21.83 14.14
C GLY A 309 -5.35 -22.03 14.04
N GLU A 310 -5.81 -22.73 13.00
CA GLU A 310 -7.09 -23.43 13.14
C GLU A 310 -6.91 -24.40 14.30
N THR A 311 -7.71 -24.26 15.35
CA THR A 311 -7.87 -25.34 16.32
C THR A 311 -8.15 -26.59 15.51
N ALA A 312 -7.22 -27.55 15.59
CA ALA A 312 -7.37 -28.84 14.96
C ALA A 312 -8.80 -29.31 15.26
N LYS A 313 -9.61 -29.48 14.21
CA LYS A 313 -10.94 -30.06 14.32
C LYS A 313 -10.75 -31.41 15.02
N HIS A 314 -11.14 -31.48 16.29
CA HIS A 314 -11.31 -32.72 17.03
C HIS A 314 -12.59 -33.40 16.58
#